data_AF-A0A7S3RGF3-F1
#
_entry.id   AF-A0A7S3RGF3-F1
#
_cell.length_a   1.000
_cell.length_b   1.000
_cell.length_c   1.000
_cell.angle_alpha   90.00
_cell.angle_beta   90.00
_cell.angle_gamma   90.00
#
_symmetry.space_group_name_H-M   'P 1'
#
loop_
_entity.id
_entity.type
_entity.pdbx_description
1 polymer ?
#
loop_
_entity_poly.entity_id
_entity_poly.type
_entity_poly.pdbx_seq_one_letter_code
_entity_poly.pdbx_strand_id
1 'polypeptide(L)'
;SLDHSVRAAASAEVQSIASTNRNFAASVESATKEEQAFLLSQSNHQIERKLAETASLESEASRQLRATEEELRMLEEAMNKTEAALVSKELPIQRTDDWLATRANRPQSEAMRDNVEIAIDALASELRESVVLLQSTIAAEASEIRRLQTAIAALSADIADKQTALDIDRTTREISQAQPSMRDWQFTSKGPYVGPEWRGSTTSICTMARQIVAVSVRLRVKAAQVEAECARKEAASKANLIYQHENSLKRLYATIQVSEQEIAKLDDEAQALRERQQSTEASLSDKEQAVAVATERLHTRNQRPDRERVHDGAQIALQNELRVLSNAAHELARQIQRCLDDQARVAAAKEKVESDMFNKQTFLHYEEALRDIEIPLSA
;
A
#
# COMPACT_ATOMS: atom_id res chain seq x y z
N SER A 1 78.48 43.32 93.83
CA SER A 1 78.86 43.51 92.42
C SER A 1 78.59 42.27 91.57
N LEU A 2 78.97 41.06 92.02
CA LEU A 2 78.70 39.79 91.31
C LEU A 2 77.21 39.45 91.13
N ASP A 3 76.36 39.75 92.11
CA ASP A 3 74.93 39.37 92.11
C ASP A 3 74.08 40.12 91.07
N HIS A 4 74.46 41.36 90.75
CA HIS A 4 73.80 42.17 89.72
C HIS A 4 74.21 41.75 88.31
N SER A 5 75.43 41.22 88.15
CA SER A 5 75.97 40.69 86.89
C SER A 5 75.36 39.32 86.55
N VAL A 6 75.14 38.46 87.55
CA VAL A 6 74.46 37.16 87.36
C VAL A 6 72.97 37.35 87.01
N ARG A 7 72.26 38.29 87.67
CA ARG A 7 70.87 38.63 87.30
C ARG A 7 70.74 39.28 85.92
N ALA A 8 71.69 40.13 85.53
CA ALA A 8 71.71 40.73 84.19
C ALA A 8 71.98 39.69 83.10
N ALA A 9 72.89 38.74 83.35
CA ALA A 9 73.16 37.61 82.45
C ALA A 9 71.94 36.68 82.31
N ALA A 10 71.30 36.31 83.42
CA ALA A 10 70.08 35.48 83.40
C ALA A 10 68.90 36.20 82.70
N SER A 11 68.74 37.51 82.88
CA SER A 11 67.73 38.32 82.17
C SER A 11 68.02 38.42 80.66
N ALA A 12 69.29 38.55 80.27
CA ALA A 12 69.70 38.57 78.87
C ALA A 12 69.50 37.20 78.20
N GLU A 13 69.74 36.10 78.93
CA GLU A 13 69.50 34.73 78.47
C GLU A 13 68.00 34.44 78.30
N VAL A 14 67.16 34.85 79.27
CA VAL A 14 65.68 34.74 79.15
C VAL A 14 65.14 35.58 77.99
N GLN A 15 65.65 36.80 77.79
CA GLN A 15 65.27 37.65 76.64
C GLN A 15 65.74 37.05 75.31
N SER A 16 66.92 36.44 75.28
CA SER A 16 67.44 35.72 74.12
C SER A 16 66.56 34.51 73.78
N ILE A 17 66.26 33.64 74.75
CA ILE A 17 65.36 32.49 74.57
C ILE A 17 63.95 32.94 74.15
N ALA A 18 63.40 33.98 74.77
CA ALA A 18 62.10 34.54 74.38
C ALA A 18 62.12 35.16 72.97
N SER A 19 63.24 35.72 72.51
CA SER A 19 63.39 36.21 71.14
C SER A 19 63.50 35.06 70.14
N THR A 20 64.25 34.01 70.46
CA THR A 20 64.37 32.80 69.65
C THR A 20 63.03 32.06 69.53
N ASN A 21 62.28 31.94 70.63
CA ASN A 21 60.94 31.34 70.64
C ASN A 21 59.93 32.18 69.83
N ARG A 22 59.98 33.51 69.92
CA ARG A 22 59.14 34.40 69.09
C ARG A 22 59.49 34.29 67.61
N ASN A 23 60.78 34.24 67.28
CA ASN A 23 61.25 34.07 65.90
C ASN A 23 60.88 32.69 65.34
N PHE A 24 60.98 31.63 66.16
CA PHE A 24 60.55 30.29 65.80
C PHE A 24 59.02 30.22 65.60
N ALA A 25 58.24 30.80 66.52
CA ALA A 25 56.78 30.87 66.38
C ALA A 25 56.36 31.64 65.13
N ALA A 26 56.99 32.78 64.84
CA ALA A 26 56.75 33.54 63.62
C ALA A 26 57.16 32.77 62.35
N SER A 27 58.26 32.01 62.41
CA SER A 27 58.70 31.14 61.31
C SER A 27 57.72 30.00 61.05
N VAL A 28 57.21 29.35 62.10
CA VAL A 28 56.18 28.30 61.98
C VAL A 28 54.87 28.89 61.45
N GLU A 29 54.47 30.07 61.93
CA GLU A 29 53.28 30.77 61.43
C GLU A 29 53.43 31.15 59.95
N SER A 30 54.60 31.62 59.51
CA SER A 30 54.87 31.92 58.10
C SER A 30 54.83 30.65 57.24
N ALA A 31 55.54 29.60 57.65
CA ALA A 31 55.59 28.34 56.92
C ALA A 31 54.20 27.69 56.78
N THR A 32 53.41 27.69 57.85
CA THR A 32 52.04 27.15 57.82
C THR A 32 51.09 27.98 56.97
N LYS A 33 51.21 29.31 56.96
CA LYS A 33 50.45 30.18 56.06
C LYS A 33 50.80 29.94 54.59
N GLU A 34 52.09 29.78 54.28
CA GLU A 34 52.57 29.48 52.93
C GLU A 34 52.07 28.10 52.46
N GLU A 35 52.17 27.09 53.31
CA GLU A 35 51.67 25.74 53.02
C GLU A 35 50.15 25.75 52.83
N GLN A 36 49.40 26.45 53.69
CA GLN A 36 47.96 26.61 53.56
C GLN A 36 47.58 27.31 52.25
N ALA A 37 48.27 28.39 51.89
CA ALA A 37 48.03 29.12 50.65
C ALA A 37 48.34 28.25 49.40
N PHE A 38 49.43 27.46 49.46
CA PHE A 38 49.79 26.52 48.41
C PHE A 38 48.73 25.43 48.23
N LEU A 39 48.30 24.77 49.31
CA LEU A 39 47.28 23.73 49.26
C LEU A 39 45.92 24.27 48.78
N LEU A 40 45.54 25.47 49.22
CA LEU A 40 44.32 26.13 48.75
C LEU A 40 44.39 26.41 47.24
N SER A 41 45.51 26.96 46.76
CA SER A 41 45.75 27.19 45.33
C SER A 41 45.67 25.90 44.52
N GLN A 42 46.30 24.82 45.01
CA GLN A 42 46.28 23.52 44.37
C GLN A 42 44.86 22.93 44.29
N SER A 43 44.10 22.96 45.39
CA SER A 43 42.72 22.48 45.43
C SER A 43 41.82 23.28 44.49
N ASN A 44 41.94 24.60 44.53
CA ASN A 44 41.21 25.51 43.65
C ASN A 44 41.47 25.23 42.17
N HIS A 45 42.72 24.98 41.81
CA HIS A 45 43.08 24.61 40.44
C HIS A 45 42.41 23.29 40.01
N GLN A 46 42.34 22.28 40.90
CA GLN A 46 41.66 21.02 40.59
C GLN A 46 40.14 21.19 40.45
N ILE A 47 39.51 22.03 41.28
CA ILE A 47 38.09 22.37 41.18
C ILE A 47 37.80 23.07 39.86
N GLU A 48 38.62 24.06 39.47
CA GLU A 48 38.49 24.74 38.17
C GLU A 48 38.61 23.77 36.99
N ARG A 49 39.56 22.82 37.07
CA ARG A 49 39.70 21.79 36.05
C ARG A 49 38.45 20.90 35.97
N LYS A 50 37.87 20.54 37.13
CA LYS A 50 36.66 19.72 37.21
C LYS A 50 35.43 20.47 36.69
N LEU A 51 35.31 21.76 36.98
CA LEU A 51 34.29 22.65 36.44
C LEU A 51 34.34 22.68 34.92
N ALA A 52 35.53 22.89 34.34
CA ALA A 52 35.72 22.92 32.90
C ALA A 52 35.35 21.57 32.24
N GLU A 53 35.73 20.45 32.85
CA GLU A 53 35.40 19.11 32.34
C GLU A 53 33.90 18.81 32.41
N THR A 54 33.25 19.16 33.52
CA THR A 54 31.80 18.98 33.72
C THR A 54 31.01 19.85 32.74
N ALA A 55 31.43 21.10 32.53
CA ALA A 55 30.82 22.01 31.57
C ALA A 55 30.97 21.51 30.13
N SER A 56 32.12 20.92 29.78
CA SER A 56 32.32 20.33 28.45
C SER A 56 31.39 19.13 28.20
N LEU A 57 31.17 18.28 29.21
CA LEU A 57 30.27 17.13 29.09
C LEU A 57 28.80 17.57 29.04
N GLU A 58 28.40 18.54 29.86
CA GLU A 58 27.07 19.14 29.81
C GLU A 58 26.79 19.73 28.43
N SER A 59 27.73 20.49 27.87
CA SER A 59 27.58 21.09 26.54
C SER A 59 27.41 20.02 25.44
N GLU A 60 28.16 18.92 25.52
CA GLU A 60 28.03 17.80 24.59
C GLU A 60 26.69 17.08 24.72
N ALA A 61 26.25 16.76 25.95
CA ALA A 61 24.96 16.15 26.20
C ALA A 61 23.80 17.06 25.73
N SER A 62 23.89 18.37 26.01
CA SER A 62 22.91 19.38 25.57
C SER A 62 22.85 19.51 24.04
N ARG A 63 23.98 19.39 23.33
CA ARG A 63 24.00 19.32 21.86
C ARG A 63 23.32 18.06 21.34
N GLN A 64 23.61 16.91 21.96
CA GLN A 64 23.01 15.64 21.56
C GLN A 64 21.50 15.60 21.86
N LEU A 65 21.05 16.20 22.96
CA LEU A 65 19.64 16.35 23.31
C LEU A 65 18.87 17.06 22.19
N ARG A 66 19.33 18.25 21.79
CA ARG A 66 18.71 19.02 20.70
C ARG A 66 18.63 18.23 19.38
N ALA A 67 19.69 17.50 19.04
CA ALA A 67 19.70 16.66 17.84
C ALA A 67 18.69 15.50 17.92
N THR A 68 18.49 14.95 19.11
CA THR A 68 17.55 13.83 19.35
C THR A 68 16.10 14.32 19.36
N GLU A 69 15.83 15.50 19.93
CA GLU A 69 14.52 16.16 19.91
C GLU A 69 14.09 16.55 18.50
N GLU A 70 15.00 17.09 17.69
CA GLU A 70 14.69 17.42 16.29
C GLU A 70 14.39 16.15 15.48
N GLU A 71 15.16 15.07 15.67
CA GLU A 71 14.87 13.80 14.99
C GLU A 71 13.53 13.20 15.43
N LEU A 72 13.15 13.32 16.71
CA LEU A 72 11.83 12.91 17.19
C LEU A 72 10.72 13.64 16.43
N ARG A 73 10.80 14.97 16.34
CA ARG A 73 9.83 15.79 15.59
C ARG A 73 9.75 15.37 14.12
N MET A 74 10.90 15.12 13.50
CA MET A 74 11.00 14.72 12.09
C MET A 74 10.46 13.30 11.82
N LEU A 75 10.55 12.39 12.80
CA LEU A 75 9.98 11.05 12.73
C LEU A 75 8.47 11.06 12.97
N GLU A 76 7.97 11.85 13.92
CA GLU A 76 6.54 12.06 14.13
C GLU A 76 5.85 12.64 12.88
N GLU A 77 6.49 13.60 12.21
CA GLU A 77 5.98 14.14 10.94
C GLU A 77 5.98 13.07 9.82
N ALA A 78 6.98 12.20 9.78
CA ALA A 78 7.04 11.10 8.81
C ALA A 78 5.92 10.08 9.07
N MET A 79 5.72 9.67 10.32
CA MET A 79 4.66 8.73 10.71
C MET A 79 3.27 9.26 10.37
N ASN A 80 3.00 10.56 10.61
CA ASN A 80 1.73 11.17 10.21
C ASN A 80 1.50 11.11 8.69
N LYS A 81 2.55 11.20 7.87
CA LYS A 81 2.45 11.04 6.41
C LYS A 81 2.15 9.59 6.04
N THR A 82 2.82 8.63 6.69
CA THR A 82 2.57 7.20 6.47
C THR A 82 1.15 6.80 6.90
N GLU A 83 0.64 7.35 8.00
CA GLU A 83 -0.75 7.19 8.44
C GLU A 83 -1.74 7.77 7.44
N ALA A 84 -1.49 8.98 6.93
CA ALA A 84 -2.33 9.58 5.90
C ALA A 84 -2.32 8.76 4.61
N ALA A 85 -1.16 8.21 4.22
CA ALA A 85 -1.03 7.31 3.08
C ALA A 85 -1.76 5.98 3.29
N LEU A 86 -1.84 5.49 4.52
CA LEU A 86 -2.62 4.29 4.86
C LEU A 86 -4.12 4.55 4.72
N VAL A 87 -4.61 5.65 5.29
CA VAL A 87 -6.03 6.05 5.21
C VAL A 87 -6.44 6.28 3.75
N SER A 88 -5.56 6.84 2.92
CA SER A 88 -5.87 7.09 1.50
C SER A 88 -6.11 5.80 0.68
N LYS A 89 -5.78 4.61 1.21
CA LYS A 89 -6.05 3.31 0.56
C LYS A 89 -7.49 2.82 0.72
N GLU A 90 -8.24 3.32 1.69
CA GLU A 90 -9.59 2.80 2.00
C GLU A 90 -10.55 2.93 0.81
N LEU A 91 -10.60 4.13 0.22
CA LEU A 91 -11.50 4.40 -0.90
C LEU A 91 -11.11 3.63 -2.18
N PRO A 92 -9.83 3.60 -2.63
CA PRO A 92 -9.42 2.75 -3.74
C PRO A 92 -9.77 1.27 -3.55
N ILE A 93 -9.60 0.72 -2.33
CA ILE A 93 -9.97 -0.67 -2.03
C ILE A 93 -11.47 -0.87 -2.20
N GLN A 94 -12.28 0.01 -1.58
CA GLN A 94 -13.73 -0.06 -1.69
C GLN A 94 -14.19 0.00 -3.16
N ARG A 95 -13.61 0.90 -3.96
CA ARG A 95 -13.96 1.04 -5.39
C ARG A 95 -13.52 -0.18 -6.21
N THR A 96 -12.40 -0.79 -5.86
CA THR A 96 -11.95 -2.04 -6.50
C THR A 96 -12.89 -3.20 -6.16
N ASP A 97 -13.37 -3.27 -4.92
CA ASP A 97 -14.37 -4.26 -4.51
C ASP A 97 -15.74 -4.00 -5.16
N ASP A 98 -16.15 -2.74 -5.35
CA ASP A 98 -17.35 -2.36 -6.10
C ASP A 98 -17.28 -2.86 -7.56
N TRP A 99 -16.09 -2.79 -8.20
CA TRP A 99 -15.86 -3.35 -9.54
C TRP A 99 -16.06 -4.87 -9.57
N LEU A 100 -15.48 -5.60 -8.61
CA LEU A 100 -15.67 -7.05 -8.49
C LEU A 100 -17.15 -7.41 -8.27
N ALA A 101 -17.83 -6.69 -7.37
CA ALA A 101 -19.24 -6.90 -7.06
C ALA A 101 -20.14 -6.65 -8.27
N THR A 102 -19.88 -5.57 -9.04
CA THR A 102 -20.63 -5.28 -10.27
C THR A 102 -20.44 -6.40 -11.28
N ARG A 103 -19.20 -6.84 -11.49
CA ARG A 103 -18.87 -7.94 -12.41
C ARG A 103 -19.34 -9.31 -11.94
N ALA A 104 -19.66 -9.50 -10.66
CA ALA A 104 -20.26 -10.76 -10.20
C ALA A 104 -21.68 -10.98 -10.75
N ASN A 105 -22.35 -9.92 -11.24
CA ASN A 105 -23.70 -10.00 -11.80
C ASN A 105 -23.75 -10.35 -13.29
N ARG A 106 -22.61 -10.63 -13.91
CA ARG A 106 -22.53 -11.00 -15.33
C ARG A 106 -23.36 -12.27 -15.63
N PRO A 107 -23.98 -12.37 -16.83
CA PRO A 107 -24.63 -13.60 -17.26
C PRO A 107 -23.67 -14.79 -17.17
N GLN A 108 -24.18 -15.98 -16.87
CA GLN A 108 -23.35 -17.17 -16.66
C GLN A 108 -22.48 -17.52 -17.89
N SER A 109 -22.96 -17.26 -19.11
CA SER A 109 -22.19 -17.45 -20.34
C SER A 109 -20.97 -16.52 -20.44
N GLU A 110 -20.99 -15.39 -19.74
CA GLU A 110 -19.94 -14.36 -19.71
C GLU A 110 -19.11 -14.40 -18.41
N ALA A 111 -19.41 -15.32 -17.49
CA ALA A 111 -18.78 -15.44 -16.17
C ALA A 111 -17.39 -16.12 -16.22
N MET A 112 -16.71 -16.08 -17.36
CA MET A 112 -15.35 -16.60 -17.49
C MET A 112 -14.34 -15.58 -16.95
N ARG A 113 -13.30 -16.09 -16.28
CA ARG A 113 -12.17 -15.28 -15.82
C ARG A 113 -11.43 -14.70 -17.01
N ASP A 114 -11.41 -13.38 -17.12
CA ASP A 114 -10.82 -12.64 -18.23
C ASP A 114 -9.67 -11.73 -17.76
N ASN A 115 -9.07 -11.00 -18.71
CA ASN A 115 -7.97 -10.08 -18.41
C ASN A 115 -8.38 -8.90 -17.53
N VAL A 116 -9.65 -8.51 -17.54
CA VAL A 116 -10.14 -7.42 -16.69
C VAL A 116 -10.20 -7.91 -15.24
N GLU A 117 -10.80 -9.06 -15.00
CA GLU A 117 -10.87 -9.69 -13.68
C GLU A 117 -9.48 -9.97 -13.10
N ILE A 118 -8.55 -10.49 -13.92
CA ILE A 118 -7.14 -10.65 -13.52
C ILE A 118 -6.52 -9.31 -13.11
N ALA A 119 -6.80 -8.23 -13.84
CA ALA A 119 -6.26 -6.91 -13.54
C ALA A 119 -6.90 -6.29 -12.29
N ILE A 120 -8.19 -6.52 -12.04
CA ILE A 120 -8.88 -6.10 -10.81
C ILE A 120 -8.29 -6.84 -9.61
N ASP A 121 -8.15 -8.17 -9.69
CA ASP A 121 -7.53 -9.00 -8.65
C ASP A 121 -6.12 -8.51 -8.32
N ALA A 122 -5.32 -8.22 -9.36
CA ALA A 122 -3.96 -7.70 -9.19
C ALA A 122 -3.95 -6.35 -8.46
N LEU A 123 -4.81 -5.40 -8.87
CA LEU A 123 -4.93 -4.11 -8.18
C LEU A 123 -5.38 -4.28 -6.72
N ALA A 124 -6.36 -5.15 -6.48
CA ALA A 124 -6.86 -5.44 -5.14
C ALA A 124 -5.77 -6.07 -4.24
N SER A 125 -4.95 -6.97 -4.79
CA SER A 125 -3.79 -7.53 -4.08
C SER A 125 -2.77 -6.45 -3.73
N GLU A 126 -2.37 -5.63 -4.71
CA GLU A 126 -1.37 -4.57 -4.52
C GLU A 126 -1.81 -3.54 -3.48
N LEU A 127 -3.09 -3.15 -3.48
CA LEU A 127 -3.64 -2.24 -2.47
C LEU A 127 -3.61 -2.85 -1.06
N ARG A 128 -3.99 -4.14 -0.91
CA ARG A 128 -3.98 -4.83 0.38
C ARG A 128 -2.57 -5.09 0.89
N GLU A 129 -1.62 -5.42 0.00
CA GLU A 129 -0.20 -5.54 0.34
C GLU A 129 0.38 -4.21 0.79
N SER A 130 0.00 -3.11 0.13
CA SER A 130 0.41 -1.75 0.51
C SER A 130 -0.10 -1.38 1.90
N VAL A 131 -1.35 -1.72 2.25
CA VAL A 131 -1.90 -1.55 3.61
C VAL A 131 -1.04 -2.28 4.65
N VAL A 132 -0.68 -3.54 4.40
CA VAL A 132 0.15 -4.33 5.33
C VAL A 132 1.54 -3.71 5.51
N LEU A 133 2.18 -3.27 4.41
CA LEU A 133 3.49 -2.63 4.45
C LEU A 133 3.47 -1.30 5.21
N LEU A 134 2.46 -0.47 4.98
CA LEU A 134 2.30 0.82 5.67
C LEU A 134 2.03 0.61 7.17
N GLN A 135 1.16 -0.33 7.54
CA GLN A 135 0.93 -0.69 8.95
C GLN A 135 2.20 -1.19 9.66
N SER A 136 2.99 -2.03 8.99
CA SER A 136 4.28 -2.49 9.53
C SER A 136 5.28 -1.34 9.67
N THR A 137 5.24 -0.36 8.77
CA THR A 137 6.11 0.82 8.80
C THR A 137 5.75 1.73 9.98
N ILE A 138 4.46 2.04 10.16
CA ILE A 138 3.94 2.81 11.30
C ILE A 138 4.33 2.15 12.63
N ALA A 139 4.21 0.82 12.73
CA ALA A 139 4.62 0.09 13.94
C ALA A 139 6.13 0.23 14.24
N ALA A 140 6.98 0.22 13.21
CA ALA A 140 8.41 0.44 13.34
C ALA A 140 8.72 1.88 13.76
N GLU A 141 8.05 2.88 13.16
CA GLU A 141 8.20 4.29 13.51
C GLU A 141 7.77 4.56 14.94
N ALA A 142 6.60 4.06 15.36
CA ALA A 142 6.11 4.16 16.74
C ALA A 142 7.08 3.51 17.75
N SER A 143 7.73 2.40 17.38
CA SER A 143 8.75 1.78 18.21
C SER A 143 10.00 2.66 18.35
N GLU A 144 10.44 3.29 17.27
CA GLU A 144 11.63 4.15 17.27
C GLU A 144 11.38 5.50 17.96
N ILE A 145 10.17 6.06 17.83
CA ILE A 145 9.69 7.22 18.62
C ILE A 145 9.88 6.97 20.11
N ARG A 146 9.46 5.80 20.62
CA ARG A 146 9.64 5.44 22.05
C ARG A 146 11.11 5.36 22.46
N ARG A 147 11.99 4.89 21.55
CA ARG A 147 13.44 4.83 21.81
C ARG A 147 14.06 6.23 21.85
N LEU A 148 13.65 7.12 20.95
CA LEU A 148 14.06 8.53 20.97
C LEU A 148 13.60 9.23 22.27
N GLN A 149 12.35 9.04 22.68
CA GLN A 149 11.83 9.58 23.95
C GLN A 149 12.63 9.08 25.17
N THR A 150 13.01 7.80 25.18
CA THR A 150 13.85 7.22 26.24
C THR A 150 15.25 7.85 26.25
N ALA A 151 15.85 8.06 25.07
CA ALA A 151 17.16 8.71 24.94
C ALA A 151 17.12 10.18 25.39
N ILE A 152 16.05 10.91 25.05
CA ILE A 152 15.79 12.27 25.52
C ILE A 152 15.73 12.31 27.04
N ALA A 153 14.94 11.44 27.67
CA ALA A 153 14.84 11.38 29.13
C ALA A 153 16.20 11.11 29.81
N ALA A 154 17.00 10.19 29.26
CA ALA A 154 18.33 9.87 29.77
C ALA A 154 19.31 11.06 29.64
N LEU A 155 19.29 11.76 28.51
CA LEU A 155 20.11 12.95 28.28
C LEU A 155 19.70 14.10 29.23
N SER A 156 18.40 14.36 29.36
CA SER A 156 17.88 15.41 30.24
C SER A 156 18.22 15.16 31.71
N ALA A 157 18.16 13.91 32.17
CA ALA A 157 18.58 13.53 33.52
C ALA A 157 20.09 13.76 33.73
N ASP A 158 20.94 13.31 32.80
CA ASP A 158 22.39 13.52 32.91
C ASP A 158 22.76 15.02 32.89
N ILE A 159 22.10 15.82 32.05
CA ILE A 159 22.29 17.28 32.00
C ILE A 159 21.93 17.93 33.34
N ALA A 160 20.78 17.57 33.93
CA ALA A 160 20.35 18.10 35.23
C ALA A 160 21.35 17.79 36.35
N ASP A 161 21.87 16.56 36.37
CA ASP A 161 22.92 16.16 37.32
C ASP A 161 24.21 16.98 37.11
N LYS A 162 24.61 17.22 35.85
CA LYS A 162 25.79 18.04 35.54
C LYS A 162 25.60 19.50 35.92
N GLN A 163 24.42 20.08 35.70
CA GLN A 163 24.10 21.45 36.11
C GLN A 163 24.17 21.59 37.63
N THR A 164 23.57 20.66 38.36
CA THR A 164 23.65 20.61 39.83
C THR A 164 25.10 20.50 40.30
N ALA A 165 25.90 19.62 39.69
CA ALA A 165 27.31 19.48 40.01
C ALA A 165 28.11 20.76 39.72
N LEU A 166 27.86 21.45 38.61
CA LEU A 166 28.50 22.73 38.29
C LEU A 166 28.18 23.80 39.33
N ASP A 167 26.95 23.89 39.80
CA ASP A 167 26.55 24.90 40.79
C ASP A 167 27.17 24.62 42.16
N ILE A 168 27.23 23.35 42.56
CA ILE A 168 27.93 22.92 43.78
C ILE A 168 29.43 23.22 43.67
N ASP A 169 30.08 22.86 42.56
CA ASP A 169 31.52 23.05 42.39
C ASP A 169 31.88 24.55 42.29
N ARG A 170 31.02 25.40 41.69
CA ARG A 170 31.17 26.86 41.69
C ARG A 170 31.09 27.42 43.10
N THR A 171 30.06 27.02 43.86
CA THR A 171 29.90 27.43 45.26
C THR A 171 31.12 26.99 46.07
N THR A 172 31.58 25.75 45.88
CA THR A 172 32.76 25.19 46.56
C THR A 172 34.01 26.00 46.25
N ARG A 173 34.19 26.45 45.00
CA ARG A 173 35.31 27.29 44.58
C ARG A 173 35.32 28.67 45.26
N GLU A 174 34.15 29.20 45.60
CA GLU A 174 33.95 30.52 46.21
C GLU A 174 34.10 30.53 47.74
N ILE A 175 34.04 29.36 48.39
CA ILE A 175 34.20 29.24 49.85
C ILE A 175 35.62 29.66 50.25
N SER A 176 35.73 30.79 50.95
CA SER A 176 36.98 31.35 51.46
C SER A 176 37.06 31.37 52.99
N GLN A 177 35.93 31.20 53.67
CA GLN A 177 35.84 31.16 55.14
C GLN A 177 34.87 30.06 55.59
N ALA A 178 35.19 29.40 56.70
CA ALA A 178 34.38 28.32 57.24
C ALA A 178 33.09 28.85 57.87
N GLN A 179 31.98 28.15 57.65
CA GLN A 179 30.75 28.43 58.36
C GLN A 179 30.84 27.93 59.81
N PRO A 180 30.31 28.69 60.81
CA PRO A 180 30.36 28.30 62.22
C PRO A 180 29.76 26.91 62.53
N SER A 181 28.81 26.45 61.71
CA SER A 181 28.10 25.16 61.81
C SER A 181 28.91 23.94 61.36
N MET A 182 30.08 24.12 60.72
CA MET A 182 30.87 23.02 60.13
C MET A 182 31.94 22.44 61.08
N ARG A 183 32.01 22.90 62.34
CA ARG A 183 33.13 22.56 63.26
C ARG A 183 33.23 21.08 63.66
N ASP A 184 32.12 20.35 63.64
CA ASP A 184 32.03 18.95 64.08
C ASP A 184 31.83 17.95 62.91
N TRP A 185 31.97 18.40 61.67
CA TRP A 185 31.78 17.55 60.51
C TRP A 185 32.90 16.51 60.36
N GLN A 186 32.53 15.24 60.26
CA GLN A 186 33.45 14.12 60.02
C GLN A 186 33.25 13.57 58.60
N PHE A 187 34.31 13.64 57.80
CA PHE A 187 34.35 13.07 56.45
C PHE A 187 34.21 11.55 56.49
N THR A 188 33.18 10.99 55.84
CA THR A 188 32.82 9.57 56.03
C THR A 188 32.54 8.75 54.76
N SER A 189 32.86 9.21 53.55
CA SER A 189 32.68 8.33 52.37
C SER A 189 33.60 8.62 51.19
N LYS A 190 34.10 7.54 50.56
CA LYS A 190 34.57 7.59 49.16
C LYS A 190 33.34 7.62 48.25
N GLY A 191 33.36 8.50 47.25
CA GLY A 191 32.29 8.59 46.26
C GLY A 191 32.11 7.25 45.49
N PRO A 192 30.90 6.97 44.99
CA PRO A 192 30.57 5.68 44.36
C PRO A 192 31.22 5.46 42.98
N TYR A 193 31.80 6.50 42.35
CA TYR A 193 32.36 6.43 41.00
C TYR A 193 33.78 7.01 40.94
N VAL A 194 34.64 6.42 40.11
CA VAL A 194 35.94 7.03 39.76
C VAL A 194 35.84 7.88 38.48
N GLY A 195 36.73 8.86 38.32
CA GLY A 195 36.67 9.85 37.22
C GLY A 195 36.45 9.28 35.80
N PRO A 196 37.10 8.18 35.38
CA PRO A 196 36.84 7.53 34.10
C PRO A 196 35.43 6.95 33.96
N GLU A 197 34.87 6.35 35.02
CA GLU A 197 33.52 5.76 35.01
C GLU A 197 32.46 6.86 34.87
N TRP A 198 32.64 7.98 35.57
CA TRP A 198 31.76 9.15 35.43
C TRP A 198 31.79 9.74 34.01
N ARG A 199 32.97 9.92 33.41
CA ARG A 199 33.09 10.36 31.99
C ARG A 199 32.49 9.35 31.02
N GLY A 200 32.71 8.06 31.28
CA GLY A 200 32.19 6.96 30.49
C GLY A 200 30.66 6.94 30.46
N SER A 201 30.02 7.29 31.57
CA SER A 201 28.55 7.36 31.68
C SER A 201 27.92 8.34 30.68
N THR A 202 28.31 9.63 30.73
CA THR A 202 27.78 10.65 29.79
C THR A 202 28.14 10.30 28.34
N THR A 203 29.38 9.88 28.09
CA THR A 203 29.82 9.50 26.74
C THR A 203 29.01 8.32 26.18
N SER A 204 28.67 7.35 27.04
CA SER A 204 27.84 6.20 26.69
C SER A 204 26.41 6.64 26.34
N ILE A 205 25.78 7.49 27.16
CA ILE A 205 24.44 8.03 26.90
C ILE A 205 24.41 8.76 25.56
N CYS A 206 25.36 9.67 25.30
CA CYS A 206 25.45 10.38 24.03
C CYS A 206 25.68 9.43 22.84
N THR A 207 26.49 8.39 23.02
CA THR A 207 26.73 7.40 21.96
C THR A 207 25.48 6.58 21.63
N MET A 208 24.74 6.14 22.64
CA MET A 208 23.47 5.44 22.46
C MET A 208 22.44 6.33 21.75
N ALA A 209 22.31 7.59 22.17
CA ALA A 209 21.41 8.55 21.53
C ALA A 209 21.77 8.77 20.04
N ARG A 210 23.06 8.93 19.72
CA ARG A 210 23.53 9.02 18.32
C ARG A 210 23.17 7.79 17.48
N GLN A 211 23.27 6.59 18.07
CA GLN A 211 22.90 5.36 17.37
C GLN A 211 21.39 5.29 17.09
N ILE A 212 20.56 5.67 18.06
CA ILE A 212 19.09 5.73 17.91
C ILE A 212 18.72 6.74 16.83
N VAL A 213 19.26 7.96 16.88
CA VAL A 213 19.05 8.98 15.83
C VAL A 213 19.45 8.43 14.46
N ALA A 214 20.59 7.77 14.33
CA ALA A 214 21.01 7.20 13.06
C ALA A 214 20.08 6.10 12.54
N VAL A 215 19.49 5.29 13.43
CA VAL A 215 18.46 4.29 13.07
C VAL A 215 17.20 4.99 12.59
N SER A 216 16.70 5.98 13.34
CA SER A 216 15.53 6.80 12.99
C SER A 216 15.66 7.44 11.60
N VAL A 217 16.79 8.11 11.32
CA VAL A 217 17.03 8.74 10.01
C VAL A 217 16.91 7.73 8.87
N ARG A 218 17.49 6.53 9.03
CA ARG A 218 17.38 5.46 8.02
C ARG A 218 15.96 4.94 7.89
N LEU A 219 15.23 4.82 9.00
CA LEU A 219 13.83 4.39 9.00
C LEU A 219 12.95 5.37 8.22
N ARG A 220 13.09 6.69 8.43
CA ARG A 220 12.32 7.71 7.67
C ARG A 220 12.57 7.62 6.17
N VAL A 221 13.83 7.45 5.77
CA VAL A 221 14.18 7.26 4.35
C VAL A 221 13.53 5.99 3.81
N LYS A 222 13.52 4.91 4.58
CA LYS A 222 12.91 3.64 4.17
C LYS A 222 11.37 3.74 4.10
N ALA A 223 10.74 4.44 5.04
CA ALA A 223 9.29 4.69 5.05
C ALA A 223 8.86 5.44 3.79
N ALA A 224 9.54 6.54 3.46
CA ALA A 224 9.29 7.30 2.23
C ALA A 224 9.50 6.46 0.96
N GLN A 225 10.48 5.55 0.95
CA GLN A 225 10.68 4.62 -0.18
C GLN A 225 9.53 3.61 -0.30
N VAL A 226 9.04 3.07 0.83
CA VAL A 226 7.91 2.14 0.85
C VAL A 226 6.66 2.82 0.32
N GLU A 227 6.35 4.04 0.79
CA GLU A 227 5.22 4.83 0.30
C GLU A 227 5.30 5.05 -1.22
N ALA A 228 6.45 5.50 -1.71
CA ALA A 228 6.66 5.73 -3.13
C ALA A 228 6.56 4.44 -3.97
N GLU A 229 7.05 3.31 -3.46
CA GLU A 229 6.96 2.03 -4.14
C GLU A 229 5.51 1.53 -4.22
N CYS A 230 4.74 1.63 -3.12
CA CYS A 230 3.33 1.27 -3.07
C CYS A 230 2.54 2.11 -4.07
N ALA A 231 2.67 3.43 -4.02
CA ALA A 231 2.00 4.35 -4.94
C ALA A 231 2.31 4.03 -6.42
N ARG A 232 3.58 3.72 -6.72
CA ARG A 232 4.00 3.36 -8.09
C ARG A 232 3.38 2.05 -8.56
N LYS A 233 3.36 1.01 -7.73
CA LYS A 233 2.78 -0.30 -8.07
C LYS A 233 1.27 -0.20 -8.28
N GLU A 234 0.58 0.48 -7.37
CA GLU A 234 -0.86 0.74 -7.47
C GLU A 234 -1.21 1.52 -8.75
N ALA A 235 -0.46 2.58 -9.06
CA ALA A 235 -0.68 3.36 -10.27
C ALA A 235 -0.47 2.53 -11.55
N ALA A 236 0.55 1.66 -11.57
CA ALA A 236 0.79 0.76 -12.69
C ALA A 236 -0.33 -0.28 -12.86
N SER A 237 -0.78 -0.88 -11.76
CA SER A 237 -1.88 -1.86 -11.75
C SER A 237 -3.21 -1.23 -12.17
N LYS A 238 -3.52 -0.01 -11.70
CA LYS A 238 -4.69 0.76 -12.13
C LYS A 238 -4.63 1.08 -13.62
N ALA A 239 -3.48 1.55 -14.12
CA ALA A 239 -3.32 1.86 -15.54
C ALA A 239 -3.53 0.61 -16.42
N ASN A 240 -3.01 -0.55 -16.00
CA ASN A 240 -3.25 -1.82 -16.68
C ASN A 240 -4.74 -2.20 -16.63
N LEU A 241 -5.41 -2.06 -15.48
CA LEU A 241 -6.85 -2.33 -15.35
C LEU A 241 -7.68 -1.50 -16.34
N ILE A 242 -7.45 -0.19 -16.38
CA ILE A 242 -8.17 0.71 -17.31
C ILE A 242 -7.93 0.28 -18.75
N TYR A 243 -6.68 -0.03 -19.11
CA TYR A 243 -6.35 -0.51 -20.45
C TYR A 243 -7.06 -1.83 -20.81
N GLN A 244 -7.10 -2.81 -19.89
CA GLN A 244 -7.79 -4.08 -20.14
C GLN A 244 -9.30 -3.88 -20.27
N HIS A 245 -9.89 -3.02 -19.44
CA HIS A 245 -11.32 -2.69 -19.46
C HIS A 245 -11.73 -1.99 -20.76
N GLU A 246 -10.97 -0.99 -21.21
CA GLU A 246 -11.22 -0.33 -22.51
C GLU A 246 -11.16 -1.31 -23.68
N ASN A 247 -10.21 -2.25 -23.66
CA ASN A 247 -10.12 -3.28 -24.68
C ASN A 247 -11.25 -4.30 -24.59
N SER A 248 -11.73 -4.63 -23.38
CA SER A 248 -12.92 -5.45 -23.17
C SER A 248 -14.15 -4.84 -23.82
N LEU A 249 -14.40 -3.55 -23.54
CA LEU A 249 -15.50 -2.80 -24.14
C LEU A 249 -15.43 -2.78 -25.67
N LYS A 250 -14.24 -2.48 -26.23
CA LYS A 250 -14.04 -2.51 -27.70
C LYS A 250 -14.39 -3.87 -28.31
N ARG A 251 -13.98 -4.97 -27.67
CA ARG A 251 -14.30 -6.33 -28.12
C ARG A 251 -15.79 -6.63 -28.01
N LEU A 252 -16.45 -6.18 -26.94
CA LEU A 252 -17.89 -6.39 -26.75
C LEU A 252 -18.71 -5.67 -27.81
N TYR A 253 -18.45 -4.39 -28.06
CA TYR A 253 -19.14 -3.66 -29.13
C TYR A 253 -18.95 -4.33 -30.50
N ALA A 254 -17.72 -4.73 -30.83
CA ALA A 254 -17.44 -5.41 -32.08
C ALA A 254 -18.19 -6.76 -32.20
N THR A 255 -18.26 -7.52 -31.10
CA THR A 255 -18.95 -8.82 -31.07
C THR A 255 -20.46 -8.63 -31.24
N ILE A 256 -21.06 -7.67 -30.53
CA ILE A 256 -22.48 -7.34 -30.66
C ILE A 256 -22.80 -6.92 -32.10
N GLN A 257 -21.98 -6.06 -32.70
CA GLN A 257 -22.16 -5.62 -34.08
C GLN A 257 -22.10 -6.79 -35.08
N VAL A 258 -21.20 -7.75 -34.87
CA VAL A 258 -21.13 -8.96 -35.71
C VAL A 258 -22.37 -9.84 -35.52
N SER A 259 -22.87 -10.00 -34.29
CA SER A 259 -24.10 -10.74 -34.02
C SER A 259 -25.33 -10.09 -34.67
N GLU A 260 -25.45 -8.77 -34.63
CA GLU A 260 -26.52 -8.01 -35.32
C GLU A 260 -26.49 -8.24 -36.84
N GLN A 261 -25.30 -8.21 -37.44
CA GLN A 261 -25.13 -8.50 -38.87
C GLN A 261 -25.51 -9.94 -39.23
N GLU A 262 -25.19 -10.90 -38.35
CA GLU A 262 -25.53 -12.30 -38.57
C GLU A 262 -27.04 -12.54 -38.45
N ILE A 263 -27.70 -11.91 -37.48
CA ILE A 263 -29.17 -11.93 -37.37
C ILE A 263 -29.82 -11.38 -38.64
N ALA A 264 -29.32 -10.25 -39.17
CA ALA A 264 -29.84 -9.68 -40.41
C ALA A 264 -29.72 -10.64 -41.61
N LYS A 265 -28.58 -11.33 -41.76
CA LYS A 265 -28.42 -12.34 -42.81
C LYS A 265 -29.38 -13.53 -42.65
N LEU A 266 -29.59 -13.98 -41.42
CA LEU A 266 -30.53 -15.07 -41.13
C LEU A 266 -31.98 -14.66 -41.43
N ASP A 267 -32.33 -13.39 -41.20
CA ASP A 267 -33.62 -12.84 -41.60
C ASP A 267 -33.79 -12.77 -43.11
N ASP A 268 -32.77 -12.33 -43.85
CA ASP A 268 -32.77 -12.31 -45.31
C ASP A 268 -32.91 -13.74 -45.89
N GLU A 269 -32.18 -14.71 -45.34
CA GLU A 269 -32.29 -16.12 -45.75
C GLU A 269 -33.67 -16.71 -45.42
N ALA A 270 -34.22 -16.41 -44.24
CA ALA A 270 -35.56 -16.83 -43.86
C ALA A 270 -36.62 -16.26 -44.83
N GLN A 271 -36.46 -15.01 -45.25
CA GLN A 271 -37.34 -14.37 -46.22
C GLN A 271 -37.21 -15.03 -47.61
N ALA A 272 -35.98 -15.29 -48.08
CA ALA A 272 -35.73 -15.98 -49.34
C ALA A 272 -36.33 -17.40 -49.38
N LEU A 273 -36.24 -18.14 -48.26
CA LEU A 273 -36.86 -19.46 -48.12
C LEU A 273 -38.40 -19.40 -48.15
N ARG A 274 -39.01 -18.36 -47.56
CA ARG A 274 -40.48 -18.15 -47.63
C ARG A 274 -40.94 -17.84 -49.05
N GLU A 275 -40.22 -16.98 -49.76
CA GLU A 275 -40.54 -16.64 -51.16
C GLU A 275 -40.40 -17.87 -52.07
N ARG A 276 -39.35 -18.68 -51.86
CA ARG A 276 -39.17 -19.95 -52.58
C ARG A 276 -40.29 -20.93 -52.27
N GLN A 277 -40.70 -21.05 -51.01
CA GLN A 277 -41.82 -21.90 -50.61
C GLN A 277 -43.10 -21.47 -51.35
N GLN A 278 -43.47 -20.19 -51.29
CA GLN A 278 -44.68 -19.66 -51.94
C GLN A 278 -44.69 -19.91 -53.46
N SER A 279 -43.55 -19.70 -54.12
CA SER A 279 -43.40 -19.98 -55.56
C SER A 279 -43.54 -21.47 -55.89
N THR A 280 -43.01 -22.34 -55.02
CA THR A 280 -43.11 -23.80 -55.17
C THR A 280 -44.53 -24.30 -54.91
N GLU A 281 -45.24 -23.71 -53.94
CA GLU A 281 -46.66 -23.98 -53.65
C GLU A 281 -47.56 -23.57 -54.82
N ALA A 282 -47.33 -22.40 -55.42
CA ALA A 282 -48.05 -21.99 -56.63
C ALA A 282 -47.82 -22.99 -57.78
N SER A 283 -46.56 -23.40 -57.99
CA SER A 283 -46.21 -24.41 -59.00
C SER A 283 -46.85 -25.78 -58.70
N LEU A 284 -46.94 -26.17 -57.42
CA LEU A 284 -47.59 -27.42 -57.01
C LEU A 284 -49.08 -27.37 -57.34
N SER A 285 -49.76 -26.28 -56.97
CA SER A 285 -51.18 -26.06 -57.29
C SER A 285 -51.45 -26.15 -58.79
N ASP A 286 -50.60 -25.56 -59.63
CA ASP A 286 -50.70 -25.68 -61.09
C ASP A 286 -50.56 -27.13 -61.58
N LYS A 287 -49.63 -27.91 -61.00
CA LYS A 287 -49.45 -29.32 -61.35
C LYS A 287 -50.60 -30.19 -60.84
N GLU A 288 -51.15 -29.93 -59.66
CA GLU A 288 -52.32 -30.63 -59.12
C GLU A 288 -53.54 -30.42 -60.00
N GLN A 289 -53.76 -29.19 -60.47
CA GLN A 289 -54.82 -28.88 -61.44
C GLN A 289 -54.60 -29.63 -62.75
N ALA A 290 -53.37 -29.70 -63.26
CA ALA A 290 -53.06 -30.45 -64.47
C ALA A 290 -53.25 -31.98 -64.27
N VAL A 291 -52.90 -32.52 -63.11
CA VAL A 291 -53.16 -33.92 -62.72
C VAL A 291 -54.67 -34.21 -62.70
N ALA A 292 -55.48 -33.30 -62.15
CA ALA A 292 -56.93 -33.44 -62.12
C ALA A 292 -57.52 -33.52 -63.53
N VAL A 293 -57.10 -32.62 -64.43
CA VAL A 293 -57.52 -32.63 -65.85
C VAL A 293 -57.09 -33.93 -66.55
N ALA A 294 -55.84 -34.37 -66.39
CA ALA A 294 -55.37 -35.62 -66.98
C ALA A 294 -56.14 -36.85 -66.45
N THR A 295 -56.47 -36.84 -65.16
CA THR A 295 -57.27 -37.89 -64.50
C THR A 295 -58.69 -37.93 -65.04
N GLU A 296 -59.36 -36.78 -65.15
CA GLU A 296 -60.72 -36.67 -65.69
C GLU A 296 -60.78 -37.08 -67.17
N ARG A 297 -59.80 -36.66 -67.98
CA ARG A 297 -59.67 -37.06 -69.40
C ARG A 297 -59.52 -38.58 -69.53
N LEU A 298 -58.67 -39.19 -68.70
CA LEU A 298 -58.46 -40.64 -68.69
C LEU A 298 -59.71 -41.39 -68.18
N HIS A 299 -60.37 -40.89 -67.14
CA HIS A 299 -61.60 -41.46 -66.60
C HIS A 299 -62.73 -41.44 -67.63
N THR A 300 -63.00 -40.29 -68.23
CA THR A 300 -64.01 -40.11 -69.28
C THR A 300 -63.71 -41.04 -70.47
N ARG A 301 -62.43 -41.13 -70.85
CA ARG A 301 -62.00 -42.04 -71.93
C ARG A 301 -62.24 -43.52 -71.59
N ASN A 302 -62.12 -43.92 -70.33
CA ASN A 302 -62.34 -45.29 -69.87
C ASN A 302 -63.82 -45.70 -69.83
N GLN A 303 -64.76 -44.76 -69.99
CA GLN A 303 -66.21 -45.04 -70.05
C GLN A 303 -66.69 -45.56 -71.42
N ARG A 304 -65.78 -45.71 -72.41
CA ARG A 304 -66.12 -46.29 -73.72
C ARG A 304 -66.63 -47.73 -73.57
N PRO A 305 -67.59 -48.16 -74.42
CA PRO A 305 -68.07 -49.55 -74.44
C PRO A 305 -66.93 -50.56 -74.59
N ASP A 306 -67.09 -51.78 -74.05
CA ASP A 306 -65.99 -52.75 -73.93
C ASP A 306 -65.25 -53.05 -75.24
N ARG A 307 -65.94 -53.09 -76.38
CA ARG A 307 -65.34 -53.31 -77.71
C ARG A 307 -64.46 -52.15 -78.20
N GLU A 308 -64.72 -50.94 -77.72
CA GLU A 308 -64.03 -49.69 -78.11
C GLU A 308 -62.95 -49.27 -77.09
N ARG A 309 -62.82 -50.02 -75.98
CA ARG A 309 -61.80 -49.77 -74.96
C ARG A 309 -60.46 -50.39 -75.36
N VAL A 310 -59.78 -49.72 -76.30
CA VAL A 310 -58.50 -50.16 -76.87
C VAL A 310 -57.34 -49.36 -76.28
N HIS A 311 -56.21 -50.05 -76.04
CA HIS A 311 -54.97 -49.46 -75.53
C HIS A 311 -54.16 -48.75 -76.64
N ASP A 312 -54.76 -47.74 -77.26
CA ASP A 312 -54.19 -47.00 -78.38
C ASP A 312 -53.19 -45.91 -77.95
N GLY A 313 -52.63 -45.20 -78.93
CA GLY A 313 -51.66 -44.12 -78.67
C GLY A 313 -52.20 -43.00 -77.80
N ALA A 314 -53.50 -42.70 -77.88
CA ALA A 314 -54.13 -41.67 -77.04
C ALA A 314 -54.29 -42.14 -75.58
N GLN A 315 -54.61 -43.41 -75.36
CA GLN A 315 -54.62 -44.02 -74.02
C GLN A 315 -53.22 -43.98 -73.39
N ILE A 316 -52.19 -44.39 -74.14
CA ILE A 316 -50.79 -44.39 -73.69
C ILE A 316 -50.32 -42.97 -73.35
N ALA A 317 -50.66 -41.99 -74.20
CA ALA A 317 -50.29 -40.60 -73.97
C ALA A 317 -50.90 -40.02 -72.68
N LEU A 318 -52.19 -40.25 -72.44
CA LEU A 318 -52.87 -39.77 -71.21
C LEU A 318 -52.32 -40.43 -69.94
N GLN A 319 -52.04 -41.74 -69.99
CA GLN A 319 -51.40 -42.44 -68.86
C GLN A 319 -50.00 -41.89 -68.58
N ASN A 320 -49.22 -41.61 -69.63
CA ASN A 320 -47.88 -41.05 -69.46
C ASN A 320 -47.92 -39.60 -68.96
N GLU A 321 -48.83 -38.76 -69.48
CA GLU A 321 -49.09 -37.40 -69.02
C GLU A 321 -49.40 -37.39 -67.51
N LEU A 322 -50.38 -38.21 -67.09
CA LEU A 322 -50.74 -38.34 -65.68
C LEU A 322 -49.55 -38.77 -64.82
N ARG A 323 -48.77 -39.77 -65.26
CA ARG A 323 -47.57 -40.25 -64.55
C ARG A 323 -46.53 -39.14 -64.38
N VAL A 324 -46.21 -38.41 -65.45
CA VAL A 324 -45.19 -37.34 -65.44
C VAL A 324 -45.65 -36.18 -64.55
N LEU A 325 -46.90 -35.74 -64.68
CA LEU A 325 -47.46 -34.66 -63.86
C LEU A 325 -47.51 -35.05 -62.37
N SER A 326 -47.93 -36.28 -62.07
CA SER A 326 -47.95 -36.79 -60.69
C SER A 326 -46.54 -36.81 -60.11
N ASN A 327 -45.55 -37.31 -60.84
CA ASN A 327 -44.16 -37.30 -60.38
C ASN A 327 -43.63 -35.88 -60.13
N ALA A 328 -43.98 -34.92 -61.00
CA ALA A 328 -43.60 -33.51 -60.82
C ALA A 328 -44.26 -32.90 -59.56
N ALA A 329 -45.55 -33.17 -59.32
CA ALA A 329 -46.24 -32.73 -58.11
C ALA A 329 -45.59 -33.31 -56.83
N HIS A 330 -45.24 -34.60 -56.83
CA HIS A 330 -44.54 -35.22 -55.69
C HIS A 330 -43.14 -34.64 -55.46
N GLU A 331 -42.42 -34.23 -56.51
CA GLU A 331 -41.14 -33.55 -56.35
C GLU A 331 -41.33 -32.16 -55.75
N LEU A 332 -42.28 -31.37 -56.24
CA LEU A 332 -42.60 -30.04 -55.70
C LEU A 332 -43.02 -30.12 -54.22
N ALA A 333 -43.86 -31.09 -53.85
CA ALA A 333 -44.23 -31.33 -52.45
C ALA A 333 -43.02 -31.65 -51.57
N ARG A 334 -42.06 -32.45 -52.07
CA ARG A 334 -40.81 -32.72 -51.36
C ARG A 334 -39.93 -31.48 -51.23
N GLN A 335 -39.89 -30.61 -52.23
CA GLN A 335 -39.15 -29.35 -52.14
C GLN A 335 -39.77 -28.37 -51.14
N ILE A 336 -41.11 -28.32 -51.04
CA ILE A 336 -41.80 -27.55 -50.00
C ILE A 336 -41.39 -28.05 -48.61
N GLN A 337 -41.40 -29.38 -48.39
CA GLN A 337 -40.97 -29.94 -47.10
C GLN A 337 -39.52 -29.57 -46.77
N ARG A 338 -38.61 -29.62 -47.74
CA ARG A 338 -37.22 -29.17 -47.53
C ARG A 338 -37.16 -27.69 -47.14
N CYS A 339 -37.92 -26.82 -47.81
CA CYS A 339 -37.96 -25.39 -47.46
C CYS A 339 -38.46 -25.19 -46.02
N LEU A 340 -39.47 -25.94 -45.58
CA LEU A 340 -39.97 -25.89 -44.19
C LEU A 340 -38.90 -26.35 -43.18
N ASP A 341 -38.21 -27.46 -43.47
CA ASP A 341 -37.13 -27.96 -42.64
C ASP A 341 -35.98 -26.94 -42.56
N ASP A 342 -35.65 -26.30 -43.69
CA ASP A 342 -34.61 -25.26 -43.78
C ASP A 342 -34.99 -24.00 -43.00
N GLN A 343 -36.25 -23.55 -43.10
CA GLN A 343 -36.78 -22.43 -42.30
C GLN A 343 -36.69 -22.71 -40.79
N ALA A 344 -37.03 -23.93 -40.36
CA ALA A 344 -36.92 -24.32 -38.96
C ALA A 344 -35.46 -24.29 -38.48
N ARG A 345 -34.50 -24.70 -39.33
CA ARG A 345 -33.07 -24.62 -38.99
C ARG A 345 -32.57 -23.18 -38.89
N VAL A 346 -32.96 -22.31 -39.81
CA VAL A 346 -32.61 -20.88 -39.77
C VAL A 346 -33.21 -20.20 -38.54
N ALA A 347 -34.46 -20.50 -38.20
CA ALA A 347 -35.11 -19.95 -37.00
C ALA A 347 -34.40 -20.37 -35.71
N ALA A 348 -34.05 -21.65 -35.57
CA ALA A 348 -33.31 -22.15 -34.41
C ALA A 348 -31.88 -21.54 -34.32
N ALA A 349 -31.21 -21.35 -35.46
CA ALA A 349 -29.91 -20.68 -35.50
C ALA A 349 -30.02 -19.21 -35.06
N LYS A 350 -31.04 -18.50 -35.55
CA LYS A 350 -31.31 -17.11 -35.18
C LYS A 350 -31.57 -16.96 -33.68
N GLU A 351 -32.46 -17.77 -33.11
CA GLU A 351 -32.77 -17.74 -31.67
C GLU A 351 -31.51 -17.92 -30.81
N LYS A 352 -30.60 -18.81 -31.23
CA LYS A 352 -29.33 -19.01 -30.52
C LYS A 352 -28.42 -17.78 -30.57
N VAL A 353 -28.32 -17.11 -31.73
CA VAL A 353 -27.52 -15.88 -31.89
C VAL A 353 -28.15 -14.72 -31.12
N GLU A 354 -29.47 -14.58 -31.14
CA GLU A 354 -30.20 -13.57 -30.37
C GLU A 354 -30.02 -13.76 -28.87
N SER A 355 -30.08 -15.00 -28.38
CA SER A 355 -29.84 -15.30 -26.96
C SER A 355 -28.41 -14.98 -26.54
N ASP A 356 -27.41 -15.33 -27.35
CA ASP A 356 -26.01 -14.96 -27.09
C ASP A 356 -25.83 -13.43 -27.11
N MET A 357 -26.36 -12.75 -28.12
CA MET A 357 -26.31 -11.29 -28.23
C MET A 357 -26.94 -10.59 -27.01
N PHE A 358 -28.08 -11.08 -26.52
CA PHE A 358 -28.72 -10.56 -25.31
C PHE A 358 -27.80 -10.68 -24.08
N ASN A 359 -27.11 -11.82 -23.92
CA ASN A 359 -26.13 -11.98 -22.85
C ASN A 359 -24.94 -11.02 -23.02
N LYS A 360 -24.45 -10.82 -24.25
CA LYS A 360 -23.39 -9.84 -24.54
C LYS A 360 -23.81 -8.41 -24.24
N GLN A 361 -25.04 -8.01 -24.58
CA GLN A 361 -25.59 -6.69 -24.28
C GLN A 361 -25.75 -6.48 -22.76
N THR A 362 -26.21 -7.50 -22.05
CA THR A 362 -26.30 -7.46 -20.58
C THR A 362 -24.91 -7.34 -19.94
N PHE A 363 -23.91 -8.07 -20.45
CA PHE A 363 -22.53 -7.91 -19.99
C PHE A 363 -21.97 -6.52 -20.30
N LEU A 364 -22.21 -6.00 -21.51
CA LEU A 364 -21.83 -4.64 -21.88
C LEU A 364 -22.41 -3.59 -20.92
N HIS A 365 -23.68 -3.72 -20.53
CA HIS A 365 -24.31 -2.82 -19.57
C HIS A 365 -23.55 -2.76 -18.23
N TYR A 366 -23.13 -3.93 -17.70
CA TYR A 366 -22.31 -3.96 -16.49
C TYR A 366 -20.93 -3.35 -16.70
N GLU A 367 -20.28 -3.62 -17.85
CA GLU A 367 -18.96 -3.05 -18.15
C GLU A 367 -19.00 -1.53 -18.34
N GLU A 368 -20.07 -0.99 -18.90
CA GLU A 368 -20.29 0.46 -19.03
C GLU A 368 -20.51 1.10 -17.65
N ALA A 369 -21.29 0.46 -16.77
CA ALA A 369 -21.52 0.94 -15.40
C ALA A 369 -20.22 1.05 -14.58
N LEU A 370 -19.20 0.24 -14.88
CA LEU A 370 -17.88 0.36 -14.22
C LEU A 370 -17.18 1.69 -14.51
N ARG A 371 -17.50 2.36 -15.64
CA ARG A 371 -16.92 3.69 -15.94
C ARG A 371 -17.33 4.76 -14.95
N ASP A 372 -18.51 4.61 -14.33
CA ASP A 372 -19.02 5.53 -13.33
C ASP A 372 -18.39 5.29 -11.95
N ILE A 373 -17.74 4.13 -11.76
CA ILE A 373 -17.02 3.76 -10.54
C ILE A 373 -15.56 4.16 -10.69
N GLU A 374 -15.26 5.43 -10.42
CA GLU A 374 -13.88 5.90 -10.42
C GLU A 374 -13.09 5.31 -9.24
N ILE A 375 -12.00 4.61 -9.55
CA ILE A 375 -11.01 4.18 -8.55
C ILE A 375 -10.00 5.32 -8.40
N PRO A 376 -10.02 6.13 -7.31
CA PRO A 376 -9.05 7.21 -7.16
C PRO A 376 -7.63 6.64 -7.01
N LEU A 377 -6.63 7.43 -7.42
CA LEU A 377 -5.26 7.13 -7.01
C LEU A 377 -5.08 7.63 -5.58
N SER A 378 -4.42 6.80 -4.76
CA SER A 378 -3.86 7.21 -3.48
C SER A 378 -3.03 8.48 -3.69
N ALA A 379 -3.31 9.54 -2.92
CA ALA A 379 -2.53 10.78 -2.94
C ALA A 379 -1.12 10.57 -2.39
#